data_AF-A0A0G0A6B0-F1
#
_entry.id   AF-A0A0G0A6B0-F1
#
_cell.length_a   1.000
_cell.length_b   1.000
_cell.length_c   1.000
_cell.angle_alpha   90.00
_cell.angle_beta   90.00
_cell.angle_gamma   90.00
#
_symmetry.space_group_name_H-M   'P 1'
#
loop_
_entity.id
_entity.type
_entity.pdbx_description
1 polymer ?
#
loop_
_entity_poly.entity_id
_entity_poly.type
_entity_poly.pdbx_seq_one_letter_code
_entity_poly.pdbx_strand_id
1 'polypeptide(L)'
;MDYPYQFPSPPTPKSVDGLDDSQYHGTSASSAATILSSCPPLTEIQDFKELHESSWFNYLSEISLSRLSNSVDQAFYMTPPASWTSMNLLDMITMTCSFEEQIERWQQTLPHPIASCFDKSLDLSTVSELQLAPWLRSANIKMRIYRPFLYCLAHRRDKCWPVDDAVRQLAQKTVLLCLDPLFNFGLRHRDAGTWFRCRETACRALILICAGKVGLLRKMDLERHAQETLKVCLAHLRYWETEADDIRLARQALEKAIA
;
A
#
# COMPACT_ATOMS: atom_id res chain seq x y z
N MET A 1 25.22 5.97 -18.43
CA MET A 1 25.06 4.64 -17.83
C MET A 1 23.56 4.43 -17.68
N ASP A 2 22.94 3.89 -18.72
CA ASP A 2 21.50 3.61 -18.73
C ASP A 2 21.19 2.49 -17.74
N TYR A 3 20.33 2.79 -16.78
CA TYR A 3 19.84 1.82 -15.81
C TYR A 3 18.95 0.81 -16.56
N PRO A 4 19.11 -0.51 -16.36
CA PRO A 4 18.25 -1.48 -17.04
C PRO A 4 16.80 -1.23 -16.63
N TYR A 5 15.93 -1.09 -17.63
CA TYR A 5 14.50 -0.89 -17.50
C TYR A 5 13.92 -1.93 -16.52
N GLN A 6 13.58 -1.49 -15.29
CA GLN A 6 13.20 -2.41 -14.19
C GLN A 6 11.85 -3.11 -14.42
N PHE A 7 11.03 -2.56 -15.30
CA PHE A 7 9.71 -3.08 -15.62
C PHE A 7 9.70 -3.60 -17.06
N PRO A 8 9.98 -4.89 -17.33
CA PRO A 8 9.84 -5.43 -18.68
C PRO A 8 8.44 -5.14 -19.23
N SER A 9 8.29 -5.01 -20.56
CA SER A 9 6.98 -4.89 -21.18
C SER A 9 6.12 -6.12 -20.89
N PRO A 10 4.77 -5.98 -20.82
CA PRO A 10 3.89 -7.12 -20.66
C PRO A 10 4.12 -8.14 -21.77
N PRO A 11 4.03 -9.45 -21.48
CA PRO A 11 4.06 -10.46 -22.52
C PRO A 11 2.89 -10.18 -23.47
N THR A 12 3.14 -10.20 -24.78
CA THR A 12 2.06 -10.09 -25.75
C THR A 12 1.07 -11.21 -25.46
N PRO A 13 -0.21 -10.91 -25.17
CA PRO A 13 -1.18 -11.97 -24.97
C PRO A 13 -1.18 -12.81 -26.25
N LYS A 14 -1.01 -14.13 -26.12
CA LYS A 14 -1.28 -15.03 -27.24
C LYS A 14 -2.68 -14.69 -27.70
N SER A 15 -2.82 -14.28 -28.97
CA SER A 15 -4.09 -13.95 -29.62
C SER A 15 -5.20 -14.77 -28.97
N VAL A 16 -6.11 -14.10 -28.24
CA VAL A 16 -7.43 -14.67 -28.06
C VAL A 16 -7.94 -14.80 -29.49
N ASP A 17 -8.05 -16.03 -30.00
CA ASP A 17 -8.23 -16.37 -31.42
C ASP A 17 -8.88 -15.23 -32.23
N GLY A 18 -8.06 -14.47 -32.98
CA GLY A 18 -8.57 -13.51 -33.96
C GLY A 18 -7.91 -12.12 -34.06
N LEU A 19 -6.86 -11.81 -33.30
CA LEU A 19 -6.15 -10.52 -33.42
C LEU A 19 -4.68 -10.76 -33.73
N ASP A 20 -4.40 -11.05 -35.00
CA ASP A 20 -3.04 -11.07 -35.55
C ASP A 20 -2.87 -9.83 -36.44
N ASP A 21 -1.96 -8.92 -36.07
CA ASP A 21 -1.60 -7.70 -36.80
C ASP A 21 -0.71 -8.00 -38.03
N SER A 22 -0.67 -9.25 -38.48
CA SER A 22 0.36 -9.77 -39.38
C SER A 22 -0.20 -10.26 -40.71
N GLN A 23 -0.99 -9.45 -41.44
CA GLN A 23 -1.26 -9.75 -42.86
C GLN A 23 -1.75 -8.56 -43.69
N TYR A 24 -0.82 -7.70 -44.11
CA TYR A 24 -0.98 -6.94 -45.36
C TYR A 24 0.27 -7.08 -46.21
N HIS A 25 0.33 -8.15 -47.00
CA HIS A 25 0.76 -8.14 -48.40
C HIS A 25 0.55 -9.52 -49.03
N GLY A 26 -0.33 -9.60 -50.04
CA GLY A 26 -0.24 -10.65 -51.07
C GLY A 26 -1.48 -11.53 -51.30
N THR A 27 -2.35 -11.07 -52.20
CA THR A 27 -3.04 -11.84 -53.28
C THR A 27 -4.12 -12.91 -52.96
N SER A 28 -5.35 -12.59 -53.41
CA SER A 28 -6.44 -13.41 -53.98
C SER A 28 -6.49 -14.93 -53.75
N ALA A 29 -7.59 -15.44 -53.15
CA ALA A 29 -8.82 -15.85 -53.86
C ALA A 29 -9.78 -16.70 -52.99
N SER A 30 -11.05 -16.27 -52.94
CA SER A 30 -12.31 -17.05 -52.89
C SER A 30 -12.59 -18.10 -51.78
N SER A 31 -13.62 -17.76 -50.96
CA SER A 31 -14.87 -18.52 -50.68
C SER A 31 -15.22 -18.80 -49.22
N ALA A 32 -16.20 -18.01 -48.76
CA ALA A 32 -17.32 -18.30 -47.85
C ALA A 32 -17.16 -19.30 -46.69
N ALA A 33 -17.10 -18.75 -45.47
CA ALA A 33 -17.94 -19.18 -44.36
C ALA A 33 -18.19 -17.98 -43.44
N THR A 34 -19.41 -17.47 -43.41
CA THR A 34 -19.84 -16.38 -42.53
C THR A 34 -19.95 -16.92 -41.10
N ILE A 35 -18.85 -16.84 -40.35
CA ILE A 35 -18.93 -16.78 -38.89
C ILE A 35 -18.96 -15.29 -38.57
N LEU A 36 -20.07 -14.83 -37.98
CA LEU A 36 -20.18 -13.51 -37.37
C LEU A 36 -19.19 -13.45 -36.19
N SER A 37 -17.91 -13.24 -36.51
CA SER A 37 -16.92 -12.78 -35.56
C SER A 37 -17.20 -11.30 -35.37
N SER A 38 -17.97 -10.97 -34.34
CA SER A 38 -18.11 -9.61 -33.86
C SER A 38 -16.73 -9.12 -33.47
N CYS A 39 -16.10 -8.36 -34.38
CA CYS A 39 -14.88 -7.63 -34.10
C CYS A 39 -15.18 -6.71 -32.91
N PRO A 40 -14.47 -6.84 -31.78
CA PRO A 40 -14.69 -5.95 -30.66
C PRO A 40 -14.43 -4.51 -31.12
N PRO A 41 -15.30 -3.55 -30.78
CA PRO A 41 -15.09 -2.14 -31.14
C PRO A 41 -13.70 -1.69 -30.67
N LEU A 42 -13.05 -0.80 -31.44
CA LEU A 42 -11.68 -0.30 -31.14
C LEU A 42 -11.50 0.14 -29.68
N THR A 43 -12.56 0.67 -29.07
CA THR A 43 -12.60 1.08 -27.67
C THR A 43 -12.39 -0.10 -26.71
N GLU A 44 -13.02 -1.25 -26.93
CA GLU A 44 -12.85 -2.45 -26.09
C GLU A 44 -11.44 -3.04 -26.18
N ILE A 45 -10.81 -2.96 -27.36
CA ILE A 45 -9.42 -3.43 -27.58
C ILE A 45 -8.42 -2.53 -26.84
N GLN A 46 -8.63 -1.22 -26.90
CA GLN A 46 -7.81 -0.23 -26.19
C GLN A 46 -7.95 -0.38 -24.68
N ASP A 47 -9.19 -0.52 -24.18
CA ASP A 47 -9.49 -0.75 -22.76
C ASP A 47 -8.83 -2.05 -22.24
N PHE A 48 -8.85 -3.12 -23.03
CA PHE A 48 -8.19 -4.39 -22.68
C PHE A 48 -6.67 -4.24 -22.60
N LYS A 49 -6.06 -3.53 -23.55
CA LYS A 49 -4.60 -3.31 -23.57
C LYS A 49 -4.14 -2.52 -22.36
N GLU A 50 -4.84 -1.45 -22.02
CA GLU A 50 -4.55 -0.61 -20.85
C GLU A 50 -4.73 -1.38 -19.54
N LEU A 51 -5.78 -2.20 -19.44
CA LEU A 51 -6.02 -3.06 -18.29
C LEU A 51 -4.93 -4.14 -18.14
N HIS A 52 -4.51 -4.76 -19.24
CA HIS A 52 -3.45 -5.76 -19.24
C HIS A 52 -2.11 -5.15 -18.82
N GLU A 53 -1.75 -3.99 -19.39
CA GLU A 53 -0.54 -3.27 -19.03
C GLU A 53 -0.55 -2.85 -17.54
N SER A 54 -1.67 -2.32 -17.06
CA SER A 54 -1.86 -1.96 -15.65
C SER A 54 -1.73 -3.17 -14.73
N SER A 55 -2.32 -4.31 -15.10
CA SER A 55 -2.24 -5.56 -14.35
C SER A 55 -0.81 -6.10 -14.28
N TRP A 56 -0.08 -6.00 -15.39
CA TRP A 56 1.32 -6.42 -15.48
C TRP A 56 2.23 -5.56 -14.60
N PHE A 57 2.09 -4.24 -14.63
CA PHE A 57 2.87 -3.36 -13.77
C PHE A 57 2.54 -3.52 -12.29
N ASN A 58 1.28 -3.80 -11.96
CA ASN A 58 0.87 -4.17 -10.61
C ASN A 58 1.56 -5.46 -10.14
N TYR A 59 1.57 -6.49 -10.97
CA TYR A 59 2.24 -7.75 -10.65
C TYR A 59 3.75 -7.57 -10.38
N LEU A 60 4.44 -6.81 -11.23
CA LEU A 60 5.87 -6.50 -11.05
C LEU A 60 6.14 -5.64 -9.81
N SER A 61 5.24 -4.71 -9.51
CA SER A 61 5.28 -3.90 -8.30
C SER A 61 5.16 -4.79 -7.06
N GLU A 62 4.22 -5.73 -7.04
CA GLU A 62 4.04 -6.65 -5.92
C GLU A 62 5.26 -7.54 -5.69
N ILE A 63 5.93 -8.04 -6.74
CA ILE A 63 7.17 -8.81 -6.59
C ILE A 63 8.25 -7.95 -5.92
N SER A 64 8.43 -6.73 -6.39
CA SER A 64 9.46 -5.81 -5.90
C SER A 64 9.22 -5.44 -4.44
N LEU A 65 7.98 -5.07 -4.11
CA LEU A 65 7.57 -4.73 -2.75
C LEU A 65 7.56 -5.93 -1.81
N SER A 66 7.31 -7.14 -2.30
CA SER A 66 7.37 -8.37 -1.49
C SER A 66 8.80 -8.68 -1.03
N ARG A 67 9.81 -8.46 -1.88
CA ARG A 67 11.22 -8.61 -1.48
C ARG A 67 11.58 -7.60 -0.38
N LEU A 68 11.20 -6.34 -0.58
CA LEU A 68 11.44 -5.29 0.40
C LEU A 68 10.71 -5.57 1.73
N SER A 69 9.45 -6.01 1.67
CA SER A 69 8.67 -6.47 2.81
C SER A 69 9.43 -7.53 3.61
N ASN A 70 9.96 -8.55 2.93
CA ASN A 70 10.70 -9.62 3.59
C ASN A 70 11.98 -9.10 4.26
N SER A 71 12.69 -8.14 3.65
CA SER A 71 13.85 -7.51 4.27
C SER A 71 13.49 -6.70 5.53
N VAL A 72 12.35 -6.00 5.52
CA VAL A 72 11.81 -5.31 6.70
C VAL A 72 11.44 -6.31 7.79
N ASP A 73 10.82 -7.42 7.42
CA ASP A 73 10.45 -8.47 8.38
C ASP A 73 11.70 -9.11 9.00
N GLN A 74 12.76 -9.35 8.21
CA GLN A 74 14.06 -9.81 8.69
C GLN A 74 14.73 -8.84 9.66
N ALA A 75 14.66 -7.54 9.37
CA ALA A 75 15.29 -6.51 10.20
C ALA A 75 14.56 -6.28 11.53
N PHE A 76 13.22 -6.25 11.52
CA PHE A 76 12.44 -5.82 12.68
C PHE A 76 11.46 -6.86 13.25
N TYR A 77 10.98 -7.82 12.46
CA TYR A 77 9.83 -8.66 12.85
C TYR A 77 10.14 -10.16 13.01
N MET A 78 11.39 -10.60 12.85
CA MET A 78 11.81 -11.97 13.18
C MET A 78 11.81 -12.26 14.69
N THR A 79 11.82 -11.21 15.51
CA THR A 79 11.78 -11.30 16.96
C THR A 79 10.55 -10.56 17.52
N PRO A 80 10.10 -10.90 18.74
CA PRO A 80 8.93 -10.24 19.33
C PRO A 80 9.14 -8.73 19.50
N PRO A 81 8.08 -7.89 19.44
CA PRO A 81 8.19 -6.42 19.53
C PRO A 81 8.97 -5.86 20.72
N ALA A 82 9.06 -6.61 21.82
CA ALA A 82 9.87 -6.23 22.98
C ALA A 82 11.36 -6.04 22.63
N SER A 83 11.87 -6.75 21.63
CA SER A 83 13.26 -6.66 21.17
C SER A 83 13.61 -5.27 20.63
N TRP A 84 12.65 -4.52 20.07
CA TRP A 84 12.88 -3.16 19.55
C TRP A 84 13.44 -2.22 20.61
N THR A 85 13.02 -2.38 21.87
CA THR A 85 13.52 -1.54 22.98
C THR A 85 14.95 -1.87 23.42
N SER A 86 15.45 -3.05 23.04
CA SER A 86 16.82 -3.50 23.28
C SER A 86 17.74 -3.33 22.07
N MET A 87 17.20 -3.05 20.88
CA MET A 87 17.97 -2.78 19.69
C MET A 87 18.71 -1.43 19.80
N ASN A 88 19.85 -1.33 19.13
CA ASN A 88 20.58 -0.07 19.01
C ASN A 88 19.77 0.88 18.12
N LEU A 89 19.36 2.03 18.67
CA LEU A 89 18.52 3.01 17.96
C LEU A 89 19.19 3.60 16.72
N LEU A 90 20.52 3.77 16.72
CA LEU A 90 21.24 4.30 15.57
C LEU A 90 21.23 3.31 14.40
N ASP A 91 21.39 2.01 14.71
CA ASP A 91 21.29 0.94 13.70
C ASP A 91 19.87 0.87 13.14
N MET A 92 18.84 0.97 14.00
CA MET A 92 17.44 1.01 13.57
C MET A 92 17.16 2.18 12.63
N ILE A 93 17.65 3.38 12.97
CA ILE A 93 17.52 4.59 12.13
C ILE A 93 18.21 4.37 10.79
N THR A 94 19.43 3.83 10.79
CA THR A 94 20.22 3.59 9.57
C THR A 94 19.51 2.59 8.64
N MET A 95 19.02 1.47 9.18
CA MET A 95 18.22 0.51 8.41
C MET A 95 16.94 1.15 7.86
N THR A 96 16.28 1.99 8.66
CA THR A 96 15.06 2.70 8.25
C THR A 96 15.32 3.66 7.08
N CYS A 97 16.36 4.50 7.17
CA CYS A 97 16.73 5.39 6.07
C CYS A 97 17.05 4.60 4.79
N SER A 98 17.77 3.48 4.91
CA SER A 98 18.06 2.61 3.77
C SER A 98 16.80 2.03 3.13
N PHE A 99 15.79 1.67 3.92
CA PHE A 99 14.50 1.23 3.40
C PHE A 99 13.70 2.37 2.77
N GLU A 100 13.70 3.57 3.35
CA GLU A 100 13.06 4.76 2.75
C GLU A 100 13.63 5.04 1.36
N GLU A 101 14.96 5.08 1.24
CA GLU A 101 15.64 5.28 -0.06
C GLU A 101 15.29 4.19 -1.08
N GLN A 102 15.14 2.93 -0.64
CA GLN A 102 14.74 1.83 -1.53
C GLN A 102 13.31 2.03 -2.05
N ILE A 103 12.39 2.47 -1.19
CA ILE A 103 11.01 2.76 -1.60
C ILE A 103 10.97 3.95 -2.53
N GLU A 104 11.70 5.02 -2.23
CA GLU A 104 11.76 6.21 -3.08
C GLU A 104 12.35 5.89 -4.45
N ARG A 105 13.45 5.11 -4.50
CA ARG A 105 14.02 4.64 -5.76
C ARG A 105 13.05 3.76 -6.54
N TRP A 106 12.33 2.86 -5.87
CA TRP A 106 11.29 2.05 -6.49
C TRP A 106 10.16 2.92 -7.05
N GLN A 107 9.70 3.94 -6.32
CA GLN A 107 8.65 4.86 -6.78
C GLN A 107 9.08 5.62 -8.04
N GLN A 108 10.35 6.04 -8.13
CA GLN A 108 10.90 6.75 -9.28
C GLN A 108 10.98 5.88 -10.55
N THR A 109 10.99 4.55 -10.42
CA THR A 109 11.03 3.64 -11.57
C THR A 109 9.65 3.17 -12.02
N LEU A 110 8.58 3.60 -11.36
CA LEU A 110 7.22 3.17 -11.69
C LEU A 110 6.74 3.76 -13.03
N PRO A 111 6.08 2.95 -13.87
CA PRO A 111 5.38 3.43 -15.05
C PRO A 111 4.24 4.41 -14.71
N HIS A 112 3.98 5.34 -15.63
CA HIS A 112 2.97 6.41 -15.46
C HIS A 112 1.58 5.93 -14.98
N PRO A 113 1.02 4.80 -15.48
CA PRO A 113 -0.31 4.35 -15.07
C PRO A 113 -0.48 4.08 -13.56
N ILE A 114 0.60 3.69 -12.88
CA ILE A 114 0.61 3.40 -11.44
C ILE A 114 1.35 4.46 -10.61
N ALA A 115 2.20 5.28 -11.24
CA ALA A 115 2.92 6.36 -10.58
C ALA A 115 2.00 7.49 -10.11
N SER A 116 0.84 7.67 -10.76
CA SER A 116 -0.14 8.73 -10.44
C SER A 116 -0.60 8.70 -8.97
N CYS A 117 -0.74 7.51 -8.38
CA CYS A 117 -1.15 7.36 -6.98
C CYS A 117 -0.12 7.90 -5.96
N PHE A 118 1.08 8.23 -6.41
CA PHE A 118 2.15 8.81 -5.58
C PHE A 118 2.29 10.33 -5.76
N ASP A 119 1.51 10.94 -6.66
CA ASP A 119 1.53 12.39 -6.87
C ASP A 119 0.74 13.12 -5.77
N LYS A 120 1.18 14.33 -5.42
CA LYS A 120 0.57 15.18 -4.40
C LYS A 120 -0.74 15.82 -4.87
N SER A 121 -0.99 15.87 -6.17
CA SER A 121 -2.16 16.48 -6.82
C SER A 121 -3.26 15.47 -7.19
N LEU A 122 -3.19 14.25 -6.64
CA LEU A 122 -4.07 13.14 -7.00
C LEU A 122 -5.56 13.46 -6.83
N ASP A 123 -6.32 13.37 -7.92
CA ASP A 123 -7.77 13.38 -7.88
C ASP A 123 -8.28 12.01 -7.42
N LEU A 124 -8.75 11.95 -6.17
CA LEU A 124 -9.27 10.71 -5.58
C LEU A 124 -10.47 10.13 -6.33
N SER A 125 -11.17 10.92 -7.15
CA SER A 125 -12.32 10.44 -7.94
C SER A 125 -11.91 9.62 -9.16
N THR A 126 -10.65 9.71 -9.61
CA THR A 126 -10.15 9.04 -10.81
C THR A 126 -9.29 7.81 -10.51
N VAL A 127 -9.05 7.52 -9.23
CA VAL A 127 -8.17 6.41 -8.82
C VAL A 127 -8.94 5.09 -8.87
N SER A 128 -8.46 4.13 -9.66
CA SER A 128 -8.94 2.76 -9.57
C SER A 128 -8.28 2.00 -8.41
N GLU A 129 -8.98 1.00 -7.88
CA GLU A 129 -8.45 0.13 -6.82
C GLU A 129 -7.16 -0.61 -7.25
N LEU A 130 -7.07 -0.96 -8.53
CA LEU A 130 -5.88 -1.57 -9.11
C LEU A 130 -4.69 -0.59 -9.11
N GLN A 131 -4.89 0.69 -9.41
CA GLN A 131 -3.82 1.69 -9.35
C GLN A 131 -3.40 2.01 -7.91
N LEU A 132 -4.34 1.88 -6.96
CA LEU A 132 -4.08 2.10 -5.54
C LEU A 132 -3.26 0.98 -4.90
N ALA A 133 -3.32 -0.24 -5.43
CA ALA A 133 -2.70 -1.41 -4.81
C ALA A 133 -1.19 -1.24 -4.51
N PRO A 134 -0.34 -0.76 -5.43
CA PRO A 134 1.09 -0.55 -5.16
C PRO A 134 1.33 0.54 -4.11
N TRP A 135 0.50 1.59 -4.12
CA TRP A 135 0.52 2.62 -3.09
C TRP A 135 0.24 2.02 -1.72
N LEU A 136 -0.88 1.28 -1.60
CA LEU A 136 -1.30 0.64 -0.35
C LEU A 136 -0.23 -0.31 0.18
N ARG A 137 0.36 -1.11 -0.72
CA ARG A 137 1.43 -2.04 -0.36
C ARG A 137 2.67 -1.32 0.13
N SER A 138 3.09 -0.26 -0.55
CA SER A 138 4.25 0.56 -0.13
C SER A 138 3.99 1.28 1.20
N ALA A 139 2.77 1.78 1.41
CA ALA A 139 2.36 2.44 2.64
C ALA A 139 2.37 1.46 3.81
N ASN A 140 1.91 0.23 3.60
CA ASN A 140 2.00 -0.84 4.60
C ASN A 140 3.44 -1.20 4.98
N ILE A 141 4.37 -1.19 4.01
CA ILE A 141 5.79 -1.40 4.28
C ILE A 141 6.34 -0.22 5.10
N LYS A 142 6.07 1.03 4.71
CA LYS A 142 6.46 2.23 5.47
C LYS A 142 5.92 2.21 6.90
N MET A 143 4.65 1.84 7.11
CA MET A 143 4.09 1.68 8.46
C MET A 143 4.90 0.67 9.29
N ARG A 144 5.30 -0.45 8.71
CA ARG A 144 6.13 -1.45 9.40
C ARG A 144 7.54 -0.96 9.70
N ILE A 145 8.13 -0.13 8.84
CA ILE A 145 9.46 0.46 9.08
C ILE A 145 9.41 1.47 10.23
N TYR A 146 8.37 2.30 10.30
CA TYR A 146 8.30 3.39 11.29
C TYR A 146 7.68 2.99 12.64
N ARG A 147 6.79 2.00 12.67
CA ARG A 147 6.10 1.53 13.89
C ARG A 147 7.05 1.19 15.06
N PRO A 148 8.23 0.56 14.86
CA PRO A 148 9.17 0.29 15.94
C PRO A 148 9.58 1.55 16.73
N PHE A 149 9.70 2.70 16.08
CA PHE A 149 10.05 3.96 16.76
C PHE A 149 8.93 4.47 17.66
N LEU A 150 7.68 4.37 17.21
CA LEU A 150 6.52 4.69 18.05
C LEU A 150 6.46 3.75 19.26
N TYR A 151 6.76 2.46 19.07
CA TYR A 151 6.83 1.50 20.17
C TYR A 151 7.92 1.86 21.18
N CYS A 152 9.13 2.22 20.71
CA CYS A 152 10.21 2.68 21.57
C CYS A 152 9.80 3.92 22.38
N LEU A 153 9.18 4.92 21.74
CA LEU A 153 8.66 6.09 22.45
C LEU A 153 7.62 5.74 23.51
N ALA A 154 6.73 4.79 23.23
CA ALA A 154 5.70 4.34 24.18
C ALA A 154 6.28 3.62 25.41
N HIS A 155 7.43 2.96 25.24
CA HIS A 155 8.11 2.23 26.32
C HIS A 155 9.30 2.99 26.90
N ARG A 156 9.38 4.30 26.63
CA ARG A 156 10.43 5.16 27.16
C ARG A 156 10.29 5.28 28.69
N ARG A 157 11.13 4.55 29.43
CA ARG A 157 11.26 4.65 30.89
C ARG A 157 12.21 5.78 31.27
N ASP A 158 11.83 7.02 30.94
CA ASP A 158 12.60 8.26 31.21
C ASP A 158 14.03 8.34 30.64
N LYS A 159 14.41 7.38 29.79
CA LYS A 159 15.71 7.39 29.11
C LYS A 159 15.81 8.62 28.21
N CYS A 160 16.90 9.37 28.32
CA CYS A 160 17.26 10.38 27.33
C CYS A 160 18.13 9.72 26.27
N TRP A 161 17.67 9.70 25.02
CA TRP A 161 18.45 9.18 23.90
C TRP A 161 19.15 10.33 23.16
N PRO A 162 20.42 10.18 22.76
CA PRO A 162 21.08 11.18 21.91
C PRO A 162 20.36 11.43 20.58
N VAL A 163 19.62 10.42 20.09
CA VAL A 163 18.87 10.44 18.82
C VAL A 163 17.35 10.65 19.02
N ASP A 164 16.93 11.24 20.14
CA ASP A 164 15.50 11.39 20.50
C ASP A 164 14.69 12.11 19.41
N ASP A 165 15.29 13.13 18.79
CA ASP A 165 14.62 13.90 17.74
C ASP A 165 14.39 13.05 16.48
N ALA A 166 15.39 12.30 16.02
CA ALA A 166 15.26 11.39 14.89
C ALA A 166 14.21 10.29 15.15
N VAL A 167 14.23 9.68 16.34
CA VAL A 167 13.22 8.68 16.75
C VAL A 167 11.82 9.28 16.73
N ARG A 168 11.67 10.52 17.22
CA ARG A 168 10.41 11.25 17.20
C ARG A 168 9.94 11.52 15.79
N GLN A 169 10.79 12.03 14.91
CA GLN A 169 10.46 12.30 13.51
C GLN A 169 10.00 11.04 12.77
N LEU A 170 10.68 9.90 12.98
CA LEU A 170 10.26 8.62 12.38
C LEU A 170 8.92 8.14 12.93
N ALA A 171 8.67 8.28 14.24
CA ALA A 171 7.35 7.98 14.81
C ALA A 171 6.24 8.90 14.24
N GLN A 172 6.55 10.18 14.02
CA GLN A 172 5.63 11.15 13.38
C GLN A 172 5.30 10.74 11.94
N LYS A 173 6.28 10.24 11.17
CA LYS A 173 6.02 9.69 9.83
C LYS A 173 4.99 8.55 9.86
N THR A 174 5.03 7.68 10.88
CA THR A 174 4.00 6.63 11.07
C THR A 174 2.60 7.22 11.24
N VAL A 175 2.49 8.27 12.05
CA VAL A 175 1.21 8.94 12.35
C VAL A 175 0.65 9.59 11.09
N LEU A 176 1.47 10.38 10.38
CA LEU A 176 1.05 11.05 9.14
C LEU A 176 0.58 10.03 8.11
N LEU A 177 1.29 8.91 7.98
CA LEU A 177 0.88 7.84 7.08
C LEU A 177 -0.47 7.23 7.49
N CYS A 178 -0.69 6.96 8.78
CA CYS A 178 -1.98 6.43 9.24
C CYS A 178 -3.16 7.37 8.97
N LEU A 179 -2.91 8.68 8.81
CA LEU A 179 -3.91 9.70 8.52
C LEU A 179 -4.16 9.89 7.02
N ASP A 180 -3.38 9.24 6.15
CA ASP A 180 -3.52 9.38 4.72
C ASP A 180 -4.92 8.92 4.24
N PRO A 181 -5.66 9.78 3.50
CA PRO A 181 -7.02 9.48 3.07
C PRO A 181 -7.11 8.32 2.07
N LEU A 182 -6.01 7.97 1.37
CA LEU A 182 -6.00 6.90 0.38
C LEU A 182 -6.32 5.54 0.99
N PHE A 183 -5.99 5.33 2.26
CA PHE A 183 -6.40 4.13 2.97
C PHE A 183 -7.92 3.99 3.13
N ASN A 184 -8.70 5.06 2.93
CA ASN A 184 -10.16 5.03 3.07
C ASN A 184 -10.88 4.70 1.76
N PHE A 185 -10.13 4.47 0.68
CA PHE A 185 -10.69 4.12 -0.62
C PHE A 185 -11.18 2.67 -0.65
N GLY A 186 -12.34 2.41 -1.25
CA GLY A 186 -12.87 1.04 -1.42
C GLY A 186 -13.18 0.28 -0.13
N LEU A 187 -13.36 0.94 1.03
CA LEU A 187 -13.54 0.25 2.33
C LEU A 187 -14.76 -0.70 2.40
N ARG A 188 -15.69 -0.60 1.47
CA ARG A 188 -16.87 -1.48 1.41
C ARG A 188 -16.84 -2.42 0.22
N HIS A 189 -15.79 -2.35 -0.61
CA HIS A 189 -15.63 -3.25 -1.74
C HIS A 189 -15.23 -4.63 -1.22
N ARG A 190 -15.89 -5.65 -1.78
CA ARG A 190 -15.61 -7.04 -1.49
C ARG A 190 -14.60 -7.54 -2.52
N ASP A 191 -13.44 -7.95 -2.05
CA ASP A 191 -12.38 -8.57 -2.83
C ASP A 191 -11.61 -9.59 -1.98
N ALA A 192 -10.63 -10.27 -2.57
CA ALA A 192 -9.82 -11.26 -1.86
C ALA A 192 -8.92 -10.66 -0.76
N GLY A 193 -8.68 -9.35 -0.78
CA GLY A 193 -7.90 -8.57 0.17
C GLY A 193 -8.71 -7.95 1.31
N THR A 194 -10.05 -7.90 1.23
CA THR A 194 -10.93 -7.23 2.22
C THR A 194 -10.60 -7.58 3.67
N TRP A 195 -10.35 -8.86 3.97
CA TRP A 195 -9.97 -9.30 5.32
C TRP A 195 -8.63 -8.69 5.78
N PHE A 196 -7.63 -8.64 4.90
CA PHE A 196 -6.35 -7.98 5.19
C PHE A 196 -6.55 -6.47 5.39
N ARG A 197 -7.42 -5.82 4.60
CA ARG A 197 -7.71 -4.39 4.78
C ARG A 197 -8.38 -4.09 6.12
N CYS A 198 -9.22 -4.99 6.63
CA CYS A 198 -9.79 -4.87 7.97
C CYS A 198 -8.70 -4.93 9.04
N ARG A 199 -7.79 -5.91 8.95
CA ARG A 199 -6.65 -6.02 9.89
C ARG A 199 -5.74 -4.80 9.82
N GLU A 200 -5.48 -4.30 8.63
CA GLU A 200 -4.71 -3.07 8.41
C GLU A 200 -5.39 -1.86 9.04
N THR A 201 -6.70 -1.71 8.87
CA THR A 201 -7.50 -0.66 9.51
C THR A 201 -7.40 -0.74 11.03
N ALA A 202 -7.46 -1.94 11.61
CA ALA A 202 -7.27 -2.13 13.04
C ALA A 202 -5.85 -1.73 13.49
N CYS A 203 -4.83 -2.10 12.72
CA CYS A 203 -3.44 -1.69 12.98
C CYS A 203 -3.28 -0.16 12.94
N ARG A 204 -3.81 0.52 11.92
CA ARG A 204 -3.80 2.00 11.82
C ARG A 204 -4.44 2.64 13.04
N ALA A 205 -5.61 2.15 13.46
CA ALA A 205 -6.30 2.65 14.64
C ALA A 205 -5.46 2.47 15.93
N LEU A 206 -4.83 1.30 16.12
CA LEU A 206 -3.94 1.07 17.26
C LEU A 206 -2.72 2.01 17.26
N ILE A 207 -2.15 2.31 16.08
CA ILE A 207 -1.04 3.25 15.95
C ILE A 207 -1.47 4.65 16.37
N LEU A 208 -2.65 5.13 15.91
CA LEU A 208 -3.18 6.44 16.29
C LEU A 208 -3.49 6.53 17.80
N ILE A 209 -4.09 5.48 18.39
CA ILE A 209 -4.34 5.42 19.83
C ILE A 209 -3.02 5.47 20.60
N CYS A 210 -2.02 4.69 20.18
CA CYS A 210 -0.69 4.71 20.80
C CYS A 210 -0.05 6.11 20.70
N ALA A 211 -0.08 6.72 19.52
CA ALA A 211 0.42 8.08 19.28
C ALA A 211 -0.27 9.13 20.18
N GLY A 212 -1.57 8.99 20.42
CA GLY A 212 -2.32 9.81 21.37
C GLY A 212 -1.82 9.62 22.80
N LYS A 213 -1.68 8.37 23.26
CA LYS A 213 -1.23 8.05 24.63
C LYS A 213 0.18 8.55 24.94
N VAL A 214 1.08 8.55 23.96
CA VAL A 214 2.44 9.12 24.11
C VAL A 214 2.50 10.64 23.93
N GLY A 215 1.35 11.29 23.69
CA GLY A 215 1.23 12.73 23.50
C GLY A 215 1.80 13.25 22.17
N LEU A 216 2.02 12.37 21.19
CA LEU A 216 2.57 12.74 19.88
C LEU A 216 1.55 13.50 19.03
N LEU A 217 0.27 13.08 19.05
CA LEU A 217 -0.81 13.76 18.32
C LEU A 217 -0.97 15.22 18.76
N ARG A 218 -0.93 15.48 20.08
CA ARG A 218 -0.98 16.83 20.66
C ARG A 218 0.20 17.68 20.22
N LYS A 219 1.41 17.11 20.20
CA LYS A 219 2.62 17.84 19.74
C LYS A 219 2.58 18.21 18.26
N MET A 220 1.83 17.45 17.46
CA MET A 220 1.68 17.67 16.02
C MET A 220 0.42 18.48 15.66
N ASP A 221 -0.42 18.82 16.64
CA ASP A 221 -1.74 19.44 16.41
C ASP A 221 -2.67 18.61 15.51
N LEU A 222 -2.66 17.27 15.66
CA LEU A 222 -3.42 16.33 14.83
C LEU A 222 -4.53 15.57 15.57
N GLU A 223 -4.87 15.98 16.79
CA GLU A 223 -5.83 15.25 17.65
C GLU A 223 -7.21 15.13 17.00
N ARG A 224 -7.73 16.22 16.43
CA ARG A 224 -9.04 16.23 15.75
C ARG A 224 -9.04 15.31 14.54
N HIS A 225 -8.02 15.41 13.69
CA HIS A 225 -7.93 14.62 12.46
C HIS A 225 -7.74 13.12 12.77
N ALA A 226 -6.98 12.79 13.81
CA ALA A 226 -6.86 11.42 14.30
C ALA A 226 -8.19 10.88 14.83
N GLN A 227 -8.97 11.69 15.54
CA GLN A 227 -10.30 11.29 16.03
C GLN A 227 -11.27 11.02 14.88
N GLU A 228 -11.25 11.82 13.82
CA GLU A 228 -12.04 11.61 12.61
C GLU A 228 -11.63 10.31 11.90
N THR A 229 -10.33 10.10 11.72
CA THR A 229 -9.80 8.87 11.12
C THR A 229 -10.15 7.63 11.94
N LEU A 230 -10.08 7.70 13.28
CA LEU A 230 -10.50 6.60 14.15
C LEU A 230 -11.98 6.26 14.00
N LYS A 231 -12.86 7.25 13.81
CA LYS A 231 -14.29 7.01 13.52
C LYS A 231 -14.46 6.27 12.19
N VAL A 232 -13.71 6.65 11.16
CA VAL A 232 -13.72 5.95 9.86
C VAL A 232 -13.24 4.50 10.02
N CYS A 233 -12.15 4.27 10.76
CA CYS A 233 -11.65 2.92 11.05
C CYS A 233 -12.69 2.05 11.77
N LEU A 234 -13.34 2.58 12.81
CA LEU A 234 -14.37 1.85 13.55
C LEU A 234 -15.61 1.56 12.68
N ALA A 235 -16.02 2.51 11.84
CA ALA A 235 -17.13 2.32 10.91
C ALA A 235 -16.82 1.25 9.86
N HIS A 236 -15.59 1.21 9.35
CA HIS A 236 -15.15 0.17 8.43
C HIS A 236 -15.17 -1.22 9.07
N LEU A 237 -14.60 -1.36 10.27
CA LEU A 237 -14.63 -2.65 10.98
C LEU A 237 -16.05 -3.08 11.33
N ARG A 238 -16.92 -2.14 11.72
CA ARG A 238 -18.34 -2.41 12.00
C ARG A 238 -19.08 -2.92 10.75
N TYR A 239 -18.75 -2.42 9.57
CA TYR A 239 -19.37 -2.88 8.33
C TYR A 239 -19.09 -4.38 8.06
N TRP A 240 -17.86 -4.83 8.29
CA TRP A 240 -17.44 -6.21 8.02
C TRP A 240 -17.57 -7.17 9.23
N GLU A 241 -17.99 -6.69 10.41
CA GLU A 241 -17.95 -7.49 11.65
C GLU A 241 -18.85 -8.72 11.66
N THR A 242 -19.85 -8.75 10.78
CA THR A 242 -20.78 -9.90 10.65
C THR A 242 -20.20 -11.04 9.84
N GLU A 243 -19.15 -10.77 9.05
CA GLU A 243 -18.53 -11.76 8.17
C GLU A 243 -17.37 -12.50 8.82
N ALA A 244 -16.72 -11.89 9.82
CA ALA A 244 -15.63 -12.51 10.55
C ALA A 244 -15.59 -12.02 12.00
N ASP A 245 -15.58 -12.97 12.94
CA ASP A 245 -15.61 -12.69 14.37
C ASP A 245 -14.36 -11.95 14.88
N ASP A 246 -13.20 -12.17 14.27
CA ASP A 246 -11.96 -11.49 14.61
C ASP A 246 -12.03 -9.98 14.33
N ILE A 247 -12.74 -9.56 13.27
CA ILE A 247 -13.01 -8.15 12.96
C ILE A 247 -13.85 -7.51 14.06
N ARG A 248 -14.91 -8.20 14.51
CA ARG A 248 -15.75 -7.76 15.62
C ARG A 248 -14.94 -7.60 16.91
N LEU A 249 -14.08 -8.58 17.24
CA LEU A 249 -13.20 -8.53 18.41
C LEU A 249 -12.20 -7.38 18.33
N ALA A 250 -11.59 -7.16 17.15
CA ALA A 250 -10.68 -6.04 16.93
C ALA A 250 -11.37 -4.69 17.14
N ARG A 251 -12.58 -4.50 16.60
CA ARG A 251 -13.37 -3.28 16.82
C ARG A 251 -13.67 -3.04 18.31
N GLN A 252 -14.13 -4.07 19.02
CA GLN A 252 -14.43 -3.97 20.45
C GLN A 252 -13.19 -3.64 21.29
N ALA A 253 -12.02 -4.20 20.94
CA ALA A 253 -10.76 -3.87 21.59
C ALA A 253 -10.36 -2.40 21.36
N LEU A 254 -10.56 -1.89 20.14
CA LEU A 254 -10.30 -0.49 19.81
C LEU A 254 -11.21 0.47 20.59
N GLU A 255 -12.52 0.19 20.66
CA GLU A 255 -13.47 1.01 21.43
C GLU A 255 -13.07 1.09 22.91
N LYS A 256 -12.68 -0.04 23.50
CA LYS A 256 -12.17 -0.09 24.89
C LYS A 256 -10.86 0.68 25.08
N ALA A 257 -10.02 0.75 24.05
CA ALA A 257 -8.73 1.44 24.14
C ALA A 257 -8.84 2.97 23.95
N ILE A 258 -9.94 3.43 23.36
CA ILE A 258 -10.29 4.85 23.15
C ILE A 258 -11.01 5.43 24.37
N ALA A 259 -11.87 4.63 25.03
CA ALA A 259 -12.55 4.99 26.27
C ALA A 259 -11.56 5.23 27.42
#